data_AF-A0A2W5F822-F1
#
_entry.id   AF-A0A2W5F822-F1
#
_cell.length_a   1.000
_cell.length_b   1.000
_cell.length_c   1.000
_cell.angle_alpha   90.00
_cell.angle_beta   90.00
_cell.angle_gamma   90.00
#
_symmetry.space_group_name_H-M   'P 1'
#
loop_
_entity.id
_entity.type
_entity.pdbx_description
1 polymer ?
#
loop_
_entity_poly.entity_id
_entity_poly.type
_entity_poly.pdbx_seq_one_letter_code
_entity_poly.pdbx_strand_id
1 'polypeptide(L)'
;MTYGVVCTFDLKNASSTDYANAYADLKALGLNRAQGNSSGGETVIPTTTVLGSYNGDSAASVRDHVRTRVQAAFKARGFRSEIFLVVGGQDWTWGAQTT
;
A
#
# COMPACT_ATOMS: atom_id res chain seq x y z
N MET A 1 16.09 7.73 5.71
CA MET A 1 16.38 6.27 5.65
C MET A 1 15.33 5.59 4.80
N THR A 2 15.63 4.43 4.20
CA THR A 2 14.66 3.71 3.35
C THR A 2 13.91 2.64 4.14
N TYR A 3 12.60 2.59 3.95
CA TYR A 3 11.67 1.67 4.59
C TYR A 3 10.88 0.89 3.54
N GLY A 4 10.74 -0.41 3.74
CA GLY A 4 9.79 -1.23 3.00
C GLY A 4 8.39 -1.07 3.60
N VAL A 5 7.39 -0.93 2.74
CA VAL A 5 5.99 -0.78 3.12
C VAL A 5 5.18 -1.86 2.42
N VAL A 6 4.52 -2.71 3.20
CA VAL A 6 3.49 -3.63 2.73
C VAL A 6 2.14 -3.03 3.10
N CYS A 7 1.26 -2.87 2.12
CA CYS A 7 -0.11 -2.45 2.35
C CYS A 7 -1.05 -3.56 1.89
N THR A 8 -1.83 -4.12 2.81
CA THR A 8 -2.97 -4.99 2.48
C THR A 8 -4.26 -4.18 2.56
N PHE A 9 -5.22 -4.49 1.71
CA PHE A 9 -6.50 -3.79 1.70
C PHE A 9 -7.63 -4.66 1.17
N ASP A 10 -8.84 -4.44 1.67
CA ASP A 10 -10.07 -5.04 1.14
C ASP A 10 -11.08 -3.95 0.82
N LEU A 11 -11.83 -4.12 -0.27
CA LEU A 11 -12.88 -3.18 -0.69
C LEU A 11 -14.25 -3.84 -0.52
N LYS A 12 -15.16 -3.19 0.20
CA LYS A 12 -16.51 -3.73 0.45
C LYS A 12 -17.42 -3.48 -0.74
N ASN A 13 -18.14 -4.52 -1.16
CA ASN A 13 -19.09 -4.50 -2.29
C ASN A 13 -18.47 -3.96 -3.60
N ALA A 14 -17.19 -4.23 -3.82
CA ALA A 14 -16.43 -3.71 -4.94
C ALA A 14 -16.44 -4.66 -6.14
N SER A 15 -16.51 -4.09 -7.33
CA SER A 15 -16.33 -4.80 -8.60
C SER A 15 -14.85 -5.03 -8.91
N SER A 16 -14.56 -5.88 -9.90
CA SER A 16 -13.20 -6.02 -10.44
C SER A 16 -12.63 -4.70 -10.98
N THR A 17 -13.48 -3.83 -11.51
CA THR A 17 -13.08 -2.49 -12.00
C THR A 17 -12.66 -1.58 -10.85
N ASP A 18 -13.35 -1.65 -9.71
CA ASP A 18 -12.97 -0.89 -8.52
C ASP A 18 -11.60 -1.31 -7.99
N TYR A 19 -11.33 -2.62 -7.97
CA TYR A 19 -10.00 -3.14 -7.64
C TYR A 19 -8.93 -2.65 -8.63
N ALA A 20 -9.20 -2.65 -9.94
CA ALA A 20 -8.28 -2.13 -10.94
C ALA A 20 -7.97 -0.64 -10.72
N ASN A 21 -8.99 0.16 -10.41
CA ASN A 21 -8.84 1.58 -10.06
C ASN A 21 -8.03 1.77 -8.78
N ALA A 22 -8.28 0.97 -7.73
CA ALA A 22 -7.51 1.02 -6.50
C ALA A 22 -6.03 0.71 -6.74
N TYR A 23 -5.70 -0.32 -7.54
CA TYR A 23 -4.31 -0.60 -7.90
C TYR A 23 -3.65 0.51 -8.72
N ALA A 24 -4.40 1.18 -9.61
CA ALA A 24 -3.88 2.32 -10.35
C ALA A 24 -3.52 3.49 -9.41
N ASP A 25 -4.39 3.79 -8.45
CA ASP A 25 -4.14 4.83 -7.46
C ASP A 25 -2.96 4.47 -6.53
N LEU A 26 -2.89 3.22 -6.06
CA LEU A 26 -1.77 2.72 -5.25
C LEU A 26 -0.44 2.76 -6.02
N LYS A 27 -0.44 2.41 -7.30
CA LYS A 27 0.74 2.51 -8.17
C LYS A 27 1.22 3.96 -8.30
N ALA A 28 0.31 4.91 -8.44
CA ALA A 28 0.64 6.34 -8.44
C ALA A 28 1.26 6.82 -7.12
N LEU A 29 1.03 6.11 -6.02
CA LEU A 29 1.68 6.35 -4.72
C LEU A 29 3.02 5.63 -4.58
N GLY A 30 3.43 4.79 -5.54
CA GLY A 30 4.65 3.99 -5.48
C GLY A 30 4.46 2.59 -4.88
N LEU A 31 3.22 2.16 -4.65
CA LEU A 31 2.87 0.83 -4.14
C LEU A 31 2.44 -0.09 -5.29
N ASN A 32 3.15 -1.18 -5.51
CA ASN A 32 2.99 -2.05 -6.67
C ASN A 32 2.75 -3.51 -6.27
N ARG A 33 2.03 -4.25 -7.11
CA ARG A 33 1.91 -5.71 -6.98
C ARG A 33 3.13 -6.45 -7.51
N ALA A 34 3.65 -6.02 -8.65
CA ALA A 34 4.85 -6.58 -9.23
C ALA A 34 6.08 -5.87 -8.66
N GLN A 35 7.04 -6.65 -8.18
CA GLN A 35 8.29 -6.16 -7.63
C GLN A 35 9.45 -6.80 -8.38
N GLY A 36 10.47 -6.02 -8.74
CA GLY A 36 11.70 -6.59 -9.30
C GLY A 36 12.30 -7.62 -8.35
N ASN A 37 12.71 -8.78 -8.88
CA ASN A 37 13.34 -9.83 -8.10
C ASN A 37 14.84 -9.94 -8.43
N SER A 38 15.58 -10.68 -7.60
CA SER A 38 17.03 -10.83 -7.73
C SER A 38 17.49 -11.54 -9.00
N SER A 39 16.58 -12.18 -9.73
CA SER A 39 16.86 -12.92 -10.97
C SER A 39 16.64 -12.06 -12.23
N GLY A 40 16.36 -10.76 -12.07
CA GLY A 40 16.10 -9.85 -13.20
C GLY A 40 14.67 -9.92 -13.76
N GLY A 41 13.77 -10.64 -13.09
CA GLY A 41 12.34 -10.69 -13.41
C GLY A 41 11.48 -9.95 -12.39
N GLU A 42 10.19 -10.27 -12.36
CA GLU A 42 9.25 -9.74 -11.37
C GLU A 42 8.65 -10.85 -10.50
N THR A 43 8.45 -10.56 -9.22
CA THR A 43 7.61 -11.33 -8.31
C THR A 43 6.28 -10.60 -8.15
N VAL A 44 5.18 -11.28 -8.49
CA VAL A 44 3.83 -10.71 -8.39
C VAL A 44 3.20 -11.10 -7.06
N ILE A 45 2.94 -10.10 -6.22
CA ILE A 45 2.25 -10.26 -4.96
C ILE A 45 0.78 -10.65 -5.23
N PRO A 46 0.15 -11.51 -4.40
CA PRO A 46 -1.26 -11.82 -4.47
C PRO A 46 -2.16 -10.59 -4.50
N THR A 47 -3.45 -10.81 -4.79
CA THR A 47 -4.44 -9.73 -4.72
C THR A 47 -4.51 -9.13 -3.32
N THR A 48 -5.15 -7.98 -3.21
CA THR A 48 -5.39 -7.25 -1.95
C THR A 48 -4.12 -6.87 -1.19
N THR A 49 -2.97 -6.88 -1.86
CA THR A 49 -1.67 -6.52 -1.27
C THR A 49 -0.78 -5.80 -2.29
N VAL A 50 -0.06 -4.78 -1.83
CA VAL A 50 0.94 -4.04 -2.60
C VAL A 50 2.17 -3.76 -1.74
N LEU A 51 3.31 -3.55 -2.38
CA LEU A 51 4.57 -3.25 -1.72
C LEU A 51 5.24 -2.02 -2.35
N GLY A 52 5.94 -1.24 -1.56
CA GLY A 52 6.78 -0.15 -2.06
C GLY A 52 7.86 0.24 -1.07
N SER A 53 8.75 1.13 -1.50
CA SER A 53 9.84 1.66 -0.67
C SER A 53 9.68 3.16 -0.51
N TYR A 54 9.83 3.65 0.71
CA TYR A 54 9.70 5.07 1.05
C TYR A 54 10.91 5.54 1.84
N ASN A 55 11.26 6.81 1.65
CA ASN A 55 12.23 7.47 2.51
C ASN A 55 11.50 8.18 3.65
N GLY A 56 12.05 8.08 4.86
CA GLY A 56 11.55 8.81 6.04
C GLY A 56 12.52 8.74 7.22
N ASP A 57 12.10 9.36 8.32
CA ASP A 57 12.89 9.51 9.55
C ASP A 57 12.66 8.37 10.55
N SER A 58 11.49 7.73 10.51
CA SER A 58 11.11 6.56 11.33
C SER A 58 10.04 5.72 10.64
N ALA A 59 9.91 4.44 11.00
CA ALA A 59 8.84 3.58 10.49
C ALA A 59 7.44 4.15 10.80
N ALA A 60 7.27 4.77 11.99
CA ALA A 60 6.04 5.44 12.39
C ALA A 60 5.67 6.62 11.46
N SER A 61 6.63 7.50 11.16
CA SER A 61 6.40 8.62 10.25
C SER A 61 6.01 8.18 8.84
N VAL A 62 6.69 7.14 8.32
CA VAL A 62 6.39 6.55 7.02
C VAL A 62 5.00 5.91 7.02
N ARG A 63 4.67 5.13 8.05
CA ARG A 63 3.34 4.52 8.20
C ARG A 63 2.24 5.58 8.14
N ASP A 64 2.37 6.65 8.92
CA ASP A 64 1.34 7.68 8.99
C ASP A 64 1.20 8.45 7.68
N HIS A 65 2.32 8.75 7.01
CA HIS A 65 2.33 9.36 5.68
C HIS A 65 1.63 8.48 4.64
N VAL A 66 2.06 7.22 4.48
CA VAL A 66 1.53 6.33 3.45
C VAL A 66 0.06 5.98 3.73
N ARG A 67 -0.29 5.66 4.99
CA ARG A 67 -1.67 5.36 5.40
C ARG A 67 -2.62 6.51 5.08
N THR A 68 -2.21 7.76 5.34
CA THR A 68 -3.02 8.95 5.04
C THR A 68 -3.27 9.08 3.54
N ARG A 69 -2.26 8.85 2.71
CA ARG A 69 -2.37 8.96 1.25
C ARG A 69 -3.21 7.84 0.63
N VAL A 70 -3.05 6.61 1.10
CA VAL A 70 -3.89 5.47 0.66
C VAL A 70 -5.34 5.72 1.05
N GLN A 71 -5.60 6.13 2.29
CA GLN A 71 -6.94 6.45 2.76
C GLN A 71 -7.58 7.57 1.91
N ALA A 72 -6.83 8.63 1.62
CA ALA A 72 -7.31 9.75 0.81
C ALA A 72 -7.65 9.31 -0.63
N ALA A 73 -6.81 8.49 -1.25
CA ALA A 73 -7.06 7.96 -2.60
C ALA A 73 -8.35 7.13 -2.65
N PHE A 74 -8.53 6.22 -1.69
CA PHE A 74 -9.73 5.37 -1.64
C PHE A 74 -10.99 6.17 -1.32
N LYS A 75 -10.91 7.17 -0.41
CA LYS A 75 -12.03 8.10 -0.15
C LYS A 75 -12.40 8.93 -1.38
N ALA A 76 -11.44 9.38 -2.17
CA ALA A 76 -11.69 10.14 -3.39
C ALA A 76 -12.48 9.33 -4.44
N ARG A 77 -12.36 8.00 -4.42
CA ARG A 77 -13.14 7.07 -5.24
C ARG A 77 -14.48 6.68 -4.63
N GLY A 78 -14.77 7.08 -3.39
CA GLY A 78 -15.95 6.64 -2.64
C GLY A 78 -15.88 5.19 -2.17
N PHE A 79 -14.69 4.58 -2.15
CA PHE A 79 -14.52 3.20 -1.70
C PHE A 79 -14.72 3.08 -0.19
N ARG A 80 -15.43 2.02 0.23
CA ARG A 80 -15.44 1.54 1.63
C ARG A 80 -14.39 0.45 1.75
N SER A 81 -13.44 0.62 2.66
CA SER A 81 -12.28 -0.26 2.70
C SER A 81 -11.75 -0.51 4.10
N GLU A 82 -11.04 -1.63 4.23
CA GLU A 82 -10.12 -1.90 5.31
C GLU A 82 -8.70 -1.81 4.75
N ILE A 83 -7.82 -1.12 5.44
CA ILE A 83 -6.44 -0.87 5.04
C ILE A 83 -5.53 -1.25 6.21
N PHE A 84 -4.49 -2.03 5.95
CA PHE A 84 -3.46 -2.37 6.94
C PHE A 84 -2.07 -2.19 6.35
N LEU A 85 -1.19 -1.49 7.06
CA LEU A 85 0.18 -1.27 6.66
C LEU A 85 1.15 -1.93 7.64
N VAL A 86 2.19 -2.54 7.10
CA VAL A 86 3.41 -2.91 7.81
C VAL A 86 4.55 -2.09 7.21
N VAL A 87 5.34 -1.45 8.08
CA VAL A 87 6.51 -0.67 7.68
C VAL A 87 7.73 -1.20 8.41
N GLY A 88 8.79 -1.51 7.67
CA GLY A 88 10.01 -2.10 8.22
C GLY A 88 11.28 -1.55 7.59
N GLY A 89 12.32 -1.43 8.41
CA GLY A 89 13.64 -0.93 8.04
C GLY A 89 14.58 -1.06 9.23
N GLN A 90 15.07 0.06 9.76
CA GLN A 90 15.83 0.08 11.03
C GLN A 90 14.94 -0.13 12.25
N ASP A 91 13.72 0.43 12.22
CA ASP A 91 12.62 0.19 13.15
C ASP A 91 11.41 -0.40 12.40
N TRP A 92 10.40 -0.84 13.16
CA TRP A 92 9.22 -1.51 12.63
C TRP A 92 7.95 -0.94 13.25
N THR A 93 6.90 -0.87 12.44
CA THR A 93 5.57 -0.54 12.93
C THR A 93 4.49 -1.11 12.02
N TRP A 94 3.25 -1.07 12.48
CA TRP A 94 2.07 -1.41 11.72
C TRP A 94 0.91 -0.51 12.11
N GLY A 95 -0.15 -0.52 11.32
CA GLY A 95 -1.38 0.20 11.65
C GLY A 95 -2.48 -0.06 10.64
N ALA A 96 -3.71 -0.02 11.15
CA ALA A 96 -4.92 -0.13 10.35
C ALA A 96 -5.60 1.24 10.14
N GLN A 97 -6.48 1.30 9.15
CA GLN A 97 -7.39 2.40 8.86
C GLN A 97 -8.58 1.88 8.04
N THR A 98 -9.72 2.55 8.11
CA THR A 98 -10.85 2.32 7.21
C THR A 98 -11.21 3.59 6.43
N THR A 99 -12.00 3.43 5.37
CA THR A 99 -12.59 4.55 4.62
C THR A 99 -14.11 4.56 4.69
#